data_AF-A0A810N4J6-F1
#
_entry.id   AF-A0A810N4J6-F1
#
_cell.length_a   1.000
_cell.length_b   1.000
_cell.length_c   1.000
_cell.angle_alpha   90.00
_cell.angle_beta   90.00
_cell.angle_gamma   90.00
#
_symmetry.space_group_name_H-M   'P 1'
#
loop_
_entity.id
_entity.type
_entity.pdbx_description
1 polymer ?
#
loop_
_entity_poly.entity_id
_entity_poly.type
_entity_poly.pdbx_seq_one_letter_code
_entity_poly.pdbx_strand_id
1 'polypeptide(L)'
;MAISRRGRIVLLVHAAVVLVLALAFLVLDANTGPDANIGAGLAGLPLLALGLPWSLFYFADPYAFGDVAAAVRLLAIVGPAVLNVVLHALVWWLVGRRRT
;
A
#
# COMPACT_ATOMS: atom_id res chain seq x y z
N MET A 1 -14.77 -20.04 -11.97
CA MET A 1 -14.40 -19.41 -13.26
C MET A 1 -13.14 -18.58 -13.02
N ALA A 2 -12.08 -18.81 -13.79
CA ALA A 2 -10.80 -18.16 -13.58
C ALA A 2 -10.85 -16.67 -13.96
N ILE A 3 -10.15 -15.82 -13.21
CA ILE A 3 -9.91 -14.41 -13.58
C ILE A 3 -9.44 -14.37 -15.04
N SER A 4 -10.02 -13.47 -15.86
CA SER A 4 -9.59 -13.31 -17.25
C SER A 4 -8.08 -13.01 -17.29
N ARG A 5 -7.37 -13.51 -18.31
CA ARG A 5 -5.90 -13.35 -18.40
C ARG A 5 -5.47 -11.89 -18.24
N ARG A 6 -6.22 -10.96 -18.85
CA ARG A 6 -5.98 -9.51 -18.74
C ARG A 6 -6.19 -8.99 -17.32
N GLY A 7 -7.24 -9.43 -16.65
CA GLY A 7 -7.51 -9.08 -15.25
C GLY A 7 -6.48 -9.54 -14.26
N ARG A 8 -6.01 -10.78 -14.45
CA ARG A 8 -4.96 -11.34 -13.62
C ARG A 8 -3.66 -10.57 -13.79
N ILE A 9 -3.33 -10.16 -15.02
CA ILE A 9 -2.17 -9.32 -15.31
C ILE A 9 -2.30 -7.96 -14.62
N VAL A 10 -3.45 -7.28 -14.74
CA VAL A 10 -3.66 -5.97 -14.08
C VAL A 10 -3.53 -6.08 -12.56
N LEU A 11 -4.12 -7.10 -11.94
CA LEU A 11 -4.00 -7.32 -10.50
C LEU A 11 -2.56 -7.60 -10.08
N LEU A 12 -1.83 -8.43 -10.84
CA LEU A 12 -0.42 -8.74 -10.57
C LEU A 12 0.47 -7.51 -10.71
N VAL A 13 0.26 -6.69 -11.76
CA VAL A 13 0.99 -5.45 -11.96
C VAL A 13 0.69 -4.46 -10.83
N HIS A 14 -0.57 -4.30 -10.46
CA HIS A 14 -0.96 -3.44 -9.35
C HIS A 14 -0.33 -3.89 -8.03
N ALA A 15 -0.40 -5.18 -7.71
CA ALA A 15 0.23 -5.75 -6.52
C ALA A 15 1.75 -5.57 -6.52
N ALA A 16 2.41 -5.78 -7.66
CA ALA A 16 3.85 -5.60 -7.80
C ALA A 16 4.26 -4.12 -7.62
N VAL A 17 3.53 -3.19 -8.22
CA VAL A 17 3.77 -1.76 -8.08
C VAL A 17 3.59 -1.32 -6.62
N VAL A 18 2.50 -1.74 -5.97
CA VAL A 18 2.26 -1.44 -4.54
C VAL A 18 3.37 -2.00 -3.66
N LEU A 19 3.81 -3.25 -3.91
CA LEU A 19 4.88 -3.87 -3.15
C LEU A 19 6.21 -3.12 -3.32
N VAL A 20 6.60 -2.78 -4.55
CA VAL A 20 7.84 -2.04 -4.82
C VAL A 20 7.81 -0.67 -4.16
N LEU A 21 6.69 0.05 -4.27
CA LEU A 21 6.53 1.36 -3.63
C LEU A 21 6.58 1.24 -2.10
N ALA A 22 6.00 0.19 -1.50
CA ALA A 22 6.03 -0.02 -0.05
C ALA A 22 7.44 -0.31 0.46
N LEU A 23 8.19 -1.15 -0.25
CA LEU A 23 9.58 -1.42 0.09
C LEU A 23 10.44 -0.17 -0.06
N ALA A 24 10.28 0.58 -1.15
CA ALA A 24 10.99 1.83 -1.36
C ALA A 24 10.69 2.85 -0.25
N PHE A 25 9.42 3.00 0.12
CA PHE A 25 9.00 3.86 1.21
C PHE A 25 9.64 3.47 2.55
N LEU A 26 9.60 2.18 2.93
CA LEU A 26 10.21 1.71 4.18
C LEU A 26 11.72 1.92 4.23
N VAL A 27 12.42 1.67 3.11
CA VAL A 27 13.86 1.90 3.02
C VAL A 27 14.19 3.38 3.15
N LEU A 28 13.41 4.26 2.50
CA LEU A 28 13.64 5.70 2.55
C LEU A 28 13.26 6.30 3.92
N ASP A 29 12.20 5.81 4.57
CA ASP A 29 11.80 6.19 5.93
C ASP A 29 12.85 5.80 6.97
N ALA A 30 13.43 4.60 6.85
CA ALA A 30 14.43 4.10 7.79
C ALA A 30 15.78 4.82 7.71
N ASN A 31 16.07 5.52 6.62
CA ASN A 31 17.39 6.13 6.36
C ASN A 31 17.43 7.65 6.59
N THR A 32 16.42 8.24 7.26
CA THR A 32 16.44 9.68 7.50
C THR A 32 17.03 10.15 8.80
N GLY A 33 17.92 11.15 8.67
CA GLY A 33 18.33 12.06 9.74
C GLY A 33 17.29 13.17 9.95
N PRO A 34 17.64 14.24 10.71
CA PRO A 34 16.71 15.27 11.17
C PRO A 34 16.11 16.19 10.08
N ASP A 35 16.30 15.87 8.80
CA ASP A 35 15.82 16.65 7.66
C ASP A 35 14.46 16.14 7.14
N ALA A 36 13.77 16.99 6.40
CA ALA A 36 12.53 16.63 5.71
C ALA A 36 12.82 15.49 4.70
N ASN A 37 12.27 14.31 4.96
CA ASN A 37 12.46 13.10 4.15
C ASN A 37 11.73 13.18 2.79
N ILE A 38 12.25 14.01 1.86
CA ILE A 38 11.65 14.20 0.53
C ILE A 38 11.58 12.86 -0.23
N GLY A 39 12.58 11.99 -0.05
CA GLY A 39 12.59 10.66 -0.67
C GLY A 39 11.40 9.80 -0.26
N ALA A 40 11.14 9.66 1.05
CA ALA A 40 9.97 8.94 1.53
C ALA A 40 8.66 9.63 1.13
N GLY A 41 8.62 10.96 1.09
CA GLY A 41 7.48 11.70 0.56
C GLY A 41 7.17 11.35 -0.91
N LEU A 42 8.19 11.31 -1.77
CA LEU A 42 8.05 10.97 -3.19
C LEU A 42 7.64 9.51 -3.41
N ALA A 43 8.11 8.57 -2.59
CA ALA A 43 7.63 7.19 -2.63
C ALA A 43 6.21 7.05 -2.05
N GLY A 44 5.88 7.88 -1.06
CA GLY A 44 4.60 7.91 -0.35
C GLY A 44 3.43 8.43 -1.20
N LEU A 45 3.66 9.43 -2.05
CA LEU A 45 2.64 10.02 -2.94
C LEU A 45 1.96 9.01 -3.90
N PRO A 46 2.70 8.22 -4.70
CA PRO A 46 2.10 7.19 -5.53
C PRO A 46 1.51 6.05 -4.70
N LEU A 47 2.05 5.79 -3.49
CA LEU A 47 1.49 4.82 -2.55
C LEU A 47 0.13 5.27 -2.00
N LEU A 48 -0.04 6.57 -1.76
CA LEU A 48 -1.32 7.20 -1.45
C LEU A 48 -2.32 7.03 -2.59
N ALA A 49 -1.89 7.28 -3.82
CA ALA A 49 -2.74 7.21 -5.01
C ALA A 49 -3.14 5.77 -5.36
N LEU A 50 -2.23 4.80 -5.20
CA LEU A 50 -2.42 3.41 -5.61
C LEU A 50 -2.83 2.49 -4.45
N GLY A 51 -2.50 2.85 -3.21
CA GLY A 51 -2.90 2.15 -1.99
C GLY A 51 -4.25 2.59 -1.41
N LEU A 52 -4.82 3.73 -1.85
CA LEU A 52 -6.04 4.38 -1.30
C LEU A 52 -5.88 4.77 0.20
N PRO A 53 -6.78 5.59 0.80
CA PRO A 53 -6.46 6.72 1.67
C PRO A 53 -5.92 6.37 3.06
N TRP A 54 -5.80 5.10 3.42
CA TRP A 54 -5.57 4.73 4.82
C TRP A 54 -4.12 4.95 5.27
N SER A 55 -3.20 5.22 4.33
CA SER A 55 -1.87 5.77 4.64
C SER A 55 -1.92 7.25 5.06
N LEU A 56 -3.04 7.98 4.81
CA LEU A 56 -3.21 9.38 5.23
C LEU A 56 -3.03 9.55 6.74
N PHE A 57 -3.41 8.56 7.55
CA PHE A 57 -3.26 8.66 9.00
C PHE A 57 -1.80 8.77 9.42
N TYR A 58 -0.90 8.06 8.73
CA TYR A 58 0.54 8.18 8.94
C TYR A 58 1.09 9.53 8.42
N PHE A 59 0.61 10.00 7.26
CA PHE A 59 1.04 11.31 6.75
C PHE A 59 0.48 12.50 7.55
N ALA A 60 -0.67 12.33 8.21
CA ALA A 60 -1.27 13.34 9.06
C ALA A 60 -0.51 13.49 10.39
N ASP A 61 -0.04 12.39 10.96
CA ASP A 61 0.81 12.38 12.14
C ASP A 61 1.84 11.24 12.08
N PRO A 62 3.08 11.53 11.63
CA PRO A 62 4.16 10.55 11.55
C PRO A 62 4.58 9.99 12.92
N TYR A 63 4.25 10.70 14.01
CA TYR A 63 4.63 10.36 15.38
C TYR A 63 3.50 9.67 16.15
N ALA A 64 2.28 9.59 15.59
CA ALA A 64 1.13 8.90 16.20
C ALA A 64 1.43 7.45 16.60
N PHE A 65 2.45 6.84 15.99
CA PHE A 65 2.87 5.47 16.23
C PHE A 65 4.29 5.35 16.82
N GLY A 66 4.83 6.42 17.43
CA GLY A 66 6.18 6.44 18.00
C GLY A 66 6.40 5.44 19.15
N ASP A 67 5.37 5.25 19.99
CA ASP A 67 5.46 4.44 21.21
C ASP A 67 4.94 3.00 21.05
N VAL A 68 4.41 2.64 19.88
CA VAL A 68 3.90 1.28 19.61
C VAL A 68 4.97 0.36 19.06
N ALA A 69 4.77 -0.94 19.27
CA ALA A 69 5.65 -1.98 18.74
C ALA A 69 5.87 -1.82 17.22
N ALA A 70 7.11 -2.04 16.77
CA ALA A 70 7.50 -1.85 15.37
C ALA A 70 6.59 -2.58 14.37
N ALA A 71 6.10 -3.78 14.71
CA ALA A 71 5.16 -4.53 13.90
C ALA A 71 3.81 -3.81 13.71
N VAL A 72 3.31 -3.15 14.75
CA VAL A 72 2.05 -2.38 14.71
C VAL A 72 2.22 -1.13 13.85
N ARG A 73 3.34 -0.42 14.01
CA ARG A 73 3.70 0.72 13.15
C ARG A 73 3.79 0.29 11.68
N LEU A 74 4.42 -0.85 11.39
CA LEU A 74 4.57 -1.37 10.03
C LEU A 74 3.22 -1.77 9.42
N LEU A 75 2.34 -2.38 10.22
CA LEU A 75 0.98 -2.72 9.81
C LEU A 75 0.14 -1.46 9.53
N ALA A 76 0.29 -0.40 10.32
CA ALA A 76 -0.42 0.87 10.10
C ALA A 76 0.03 1.57 8.81
N ILE A 77 1.33 1.50 8.49
CA ILE A 77 1.91 2.12 7.29
C ILE A 77 1.54 1.35 6.01
N VAL A 78 1.75 0.02 6.01
CA VAL A 78 1.72 -0.80 4.78
C VAL A 78 0.45 -1.64 4.67
N GLY A 79 -0.19 -1.99 5.81
CA GLY A 79 -1.41 -2.78 5.87
C GLY A 79 -2.56 -2.23 5.01
N PRO A 80 -2.83 -0.91 5.01
CA PRO A 80 -3.72 -0.26 4.04
C PRO A 80 -3.55 -0.68 2.59
N ALA A 81 -2.31 -0.62 2.10
CA ALA A 81 -2.00 -0.86 0.70
C ALA A 81 -2.19 -2.35 0.35
N VAL A 82 -1.80 -3.24 1.28
CA VAL A 82 -2.03 -4.68 1.15
C VAL A 82 -3.53 -4.99 1.14
N LEU A 83 -4.29 -4.41 2.07
CA LEU A 83 -5.74 -4.59 2.14
C LEU A 83 -6.43 -4.12 0.85
N ASN A 84 -5.98 -3.01 0.26
CA ASN A 84 -6.53 -2.50 -0.98
C ASN A 84 -6.36 -3.48 -2.15
N VAL A 85 -5.18 -4.09 -2.28
CA VAL A 85 -4.92 -5.15 -3.29
C VAL A 85 -5.84 -6.35 -3.07
N VAL A 86 -6.00 -6.78 -1.82
CA VAL A 86 -6.89 -7.90 -1.46
C VAL A 86 -8.35 -7.58 -1.80
N LEU A 87 -8.82 -6.38 -1.49
CA LEU A 87 -10.19 -5.94 -1.81
C LEU A 87 -10.42 -5.90 -3.33
N HIS A 88 -9.45 -5.40 -4.12
CA HIS A 88 -9.54 -5.43 -5.58
C HIS A 88 -9.64 -6.86 -6.11
N ALA A 89 -8.85 -7.79 -5.57
CA ALA A 89 -8.91 -9.20 -5.91
C ALA A 89 -10.29 -9.81 -5.56
N LEU A 90 -10.81 -9.48 -4.38
CA LEU A 90 -12.09 -9.97 -3.88
C LEU A 90 -13.27 -9.44 -4.72
N VAL A 91 -13.28 -8.14 -5.05
CA VAL A 91 -14.30 -7.52 -5.92
C VAL A 91 -14.30 -8.18 -7.27
N TRP A 92 -13.13 -8.39 -7.88
CA TRP A 92 -13.00 -9.08 -9.15
C TRP A 92 -13.53 -10.50 -9.11
N TRP A 93 -13.23 -11.23 -8.03
CA TRP A 93 -13.74 -12.58 -7.83
C TRP A 93 -15.27 -12.58 -7.67
N LEU A 94 -15.84 -11.69 -6.87
CA LEU A 94 -17.28 -11.57 -6.64
C LEU A 94 -18.04 -11.18 -7.91
N VAL A 95 -17.54 -10.20 -8.67
CA VAL A 95 -18.15 -9.77 -9.93
C VAL A 95 -18.09 -10.87 -10.98
N GLY A 96 -16.97 -11.60 -11.08
CA GLY A 96 -16.84 -12.76 -11.95
C GLY A 96 -17.82 -13.89 -11.59
N ARG A 97 -18.26 -13.96 -10.34
CA ARG A 97 -19.22 -14.95 -9.82
C ARG A 97 -20.69 -14.56 -10.02
N ARG A 98 -21.00 -13.28 -10.29
CA ARG A 98 -22.38 -12.77 -10.50
C ARG A 98 -22.79 -12.65 -11.97
N ARG A 99 -21.84 -12.73 -12.90
CA ARG A 99 -22.09 -12.73 -14.35
C ARG A 99 -22.40 -14.13 -14.90
N THR A 100 -22.65 -15.09 -14.01
CA THR A 100 -23.03 -16.49 -14.25
C THR A 100 -24.41 -16.71 -13.65
#